data_AF-A0A7V3Y215-F1
#
_entry.id   AF-A0A7V3Y215-F1
#
_cell.length_a   1.000
_cell.length_b   1.000
_cell.length_c   1.000
_cell.angle_alpha   90.00
_cell.angle_beta   90.00
_cell.angle_gamma   90.00
#
_symmetry.space_group_name_H-M   'P 1'
#
loop_
_entity.id
_entity.type
_entity.pdbx_description
1 polymer ?
#
loop_
_entity_poly.entity_id
_entity_poly.type
_entity_poly.pdbx_seq_one_letter_code
_entity_poly.pdbx_strand_id
1 'polypeptide(L)'
;MTSVLLSGSFVSLIVFLFKKTIEKGIETRFKEIENKQRQSKIFDDQYEIYKSVIALTYRVRNGSRDIVDELDKASYNLLFIEDLLKLQNEYFKALRDLMLDNRAILPELVFKELHDLSHAIDYFNRNIMILARQNKDLAIQEIQIIISSAKEKYKKIDDHYYAMTGIVQSVLGLKSK
;
A
#
# COMPACT_ATOMS: atom_id res chain seq x y z
N MET A 1 72.71 -17.72 26.20
CA MET A 1 72.38 -17.06 24.92
C MET A 1 71.16 -17.74 24.31
N THR A 2 69.93 -17.28 24.62
CA THR A 2 68.67 -17.74 23.97
C THR A 2 67.51 -16.83 24.39
N SER A 3 67.52 -15.54 24.06
CA SER A 3 66.32 -14.70 24.33
C SER A 3 65.95 -13.67 23.26
N VAL A 4 66.76 -13.52 22.21
CA VAL A 4 66.53 -12.45 21.21
C VAL A 4 65.72 -12.93 19.99
N LEU A 5 65.65 -14.25 19.73
CA LEU A 5 64.90 -14.81 18.59
C LEU A 5 63.44 -15.17 18.91
N LEU A 6 63.08 -15.35 20.18
CA LEU A 6 61.71 -15.67 20.62
C LEU A 6 60.81 -14.43 20.74
N SER A 7 61.37 -13.23 20.78
CA SER A 7 60.61 -11.97 20.90
C SER A 7 60.08 -11.47 19.55
N GLY A 8 60.86 -11.62 18.46
CA GLY A 8 60.46 -11.13 17.13
C GLY A 8 59.29 -11.89 16.50
N SER A 9 59.27 -13.22 16.62
CA SER A 9 58.16 -14.06 16.13
C SER A 9 56.89 -13.86 16.94
N PHE A 10 57.01 -13.68 18.25
CA PHE A 10 55.88 -13.42 19.15
C PHE A 10 55.27 -12.04 18.92
N VAL A 11 56.10 -11.01 18.75
CA VAL A 11 55.63 -9.65 18.38
C VAL A 11 54.97 -9.68 17.00
N SER A 12 55.53 -10.40 16.03
CA SER A 12 54.93 -10.56 14.70
C SER A 12 53.57 -11.27 14.74
N LEU A 13 53.44 -12.30 15.58
CA LEU A 13 52.18 -13.00 15.81
C LEU A 13 51.13 -12.10 16.47
N ILE A 14 51.52 -11.31 17.48
CA ILE A 14 50.61 -10.35 18.13
C ILE A 14 50.15 -9.28 17.14
N VAL A 15 51.06 -8.71 16.35
CA VAL A 15 50.74 -7.71 15.32
C VAL A 15 49.81 -8.31 14.26
N PHE A 16 50.05 -9.56 13.84
CA PHE A 16 49.19 -10.28 12.91
C PHE A 16 47.78 -10.52 13.48
N LEU A 17 47.66 -10.95 14.73
CA LEU A 17 46.37 -11.17 15.40
C LEU A 17 45.61 -9.85 15.60
N PHE A 18 46.30 -8.77 15.98
CA PHE A 18 45.71 -7.43 16.06
C PHE A 18 45.20 -6.96 14.71
N LYS A 19 46.01 -7.09 13.66
CA LYS A 19 45.64 -6.75 12.28
C LYS A 19 44.40 -7.51 11.82
N LYS A 20 44.38 -8.84 12.01
CA LYS A 20 43.21 -9.70 11.68
C LYS A 20 41.95 -9.28 12.43
N THR A 21 42.07 -8.90 13.70
CA THR A 21 40.93 -8.49 14.52
C THR A 21 40.37 -7.15 14.06
N ILE A 22 41.25 -6.20 13.71
CA ILE A 22 40.86 -4.89 13.15
C ILE A 22 40.20 -5.07 11.78
N GLU A 23 40.80 -5.86 10.88
CA GLU A 23 40.24 -6.17 9.55
C GLU A 23 38.82 -6.76 9.67
N LYS A 24 38.63 -7.73 10.56
CA LYS A 24 37.32 -8.35 10.81
C LYS A 24 36.33 -7.36 11.43
N GLY A 25 36.77 -6.51 12.35
CA GLY A 25 35.93 -5.47 12.95
C GLY A 25 35.49 -4.41 11.94
N ILE A 26 36.39 -4.02 11.02
CA ILE A 26 36.10 -3.13 9.91
C ILE A 26 35.11 -3.79 8.94
N GLU A 27 35.32 -5.05 8.57
CA GLU A 27 34.43 -5.80 7.68
C GLU A 27 33.00 -5.92 8.25
N THR A 28 32.87 -6.23 9.54
CA THR A 28 31.56 -6.26 10.22
C THR A 28 30.88 -4.89 10.20
N ARG A 29 31.62 -3.81 10.48
CA ARG A 29 31.07 -2.44 10.43
C ARG A 29 30.66 -2.04 9.01
N PHE A 30 31.43 -2.41 8.00
CA PHE A 30 31.04 -2.19 6.60
C PHE A 30 29.76 -2.92 6.24
N LYS A 31 29.62 -4.20 6.64
CA LYS A 31 28.37 -4.96 6.45
C LYS A 31 27.19 -4.32 7.18
N GLU A 32 27.38 -3.82 8.39
CA GLU A 32 26.34 -3.09 9.13
C GLU A 32 25.92 -1.79 8.43
N ILE A 33 26.89 -1.02 7.92
CA ILE A 33 26.63 0.21 7.16
C ILE A 33 25.89 -0.11 5.86
N GLU A 34 26.33 -1.12 5.12
CA GLU A 34 25.69 -1.57 3.87
C GLU A 34 24.25 -2.04 4.13
N ASN A 35 24.02 -2.79 5.21
CA ASN A 35 22.69 -3.24 5.59
C ASN A 35 21.78 -2.06 6.00
N LYS A 36 22.31 -1.06 6.72
CA LYS A 36 21.58 0.18 7.03
C LYS A 36 21.25 0.99 5.77
N GLN A 37 22.17 1.10 4.82
CA GLN A 37 21.92 1.76 3.54
C GLN A 37 20.83 1.04 2.74
N ARG A 38 20.88 -0.30 2.72
CA ARG A 38 19.85 -1.12 2.07
C ARG A 38 18.48 -0.95 2.74
N GLN A 39 18.42 -0.93 4.07
CA GLN A 39 17.18 -0.68 4.81
C GLN A 39 16.62 0.73 4.55
N SER A 40 17.47 1.75 4.51
CA SER A 40 17.06 3.13 4.16
C SER A 40 16.45 3.17 2.77
N LYS A 41 17.09 2.53 1.78
CA LYS A 41 16.56 2.48 0.41
C LYS A 41 15.20 1.79 0.34
N ILE A 42 15.04 0.64 1.02
CA ILE A 42 13.75 -0.07 1.07
C ILE A 42 12.67 0.83 1.68
N PHE A 43 13.00 1.59 2.72
CA PHE A 43 12.08 2.53 3.34
C PHE A 43 11.69 3.68 2.40
N ASP A 44 12.65 4.27 1.69
CA ASP A 44 12.38 5.32 0.71
C ASP A 44 11.48 4.81 -0.43
N ASP A 45 11.76 3.61 -0.95
CA ASP A 45 10.93 2.95 -1.97
C ASP A 45 9.50 2.71 -1.43
N GLN A 46 9.38 2.18 -0.21
CA GLN A 46 8.08 1.99 0.47
C GLN A 46 7.32 3.31 0.66
N TYR A 47 8.01 4.39 0.99
CA TYR A 47 7.40 5.70 1.22
C TYR A 47 6.72 6.26 -0.05
N GLU A 48 7.39 6.17 -1.20
CA GLU A 48 6.82 6.59 -2.48
C GLU A 48 5.56 5.78 -2.85
N ILE A 49 5.59 4.49 -2.54
CA ILE A 49 4.46 3.59 -2.77
C ILE A 49 3.30 3.96 -1.86
N TYR A 50 3.53 4.23 -0.56
CA TYR A 50 2.46 4.63 0.35
C TYR A 50 1.77 5.92 -0.07
N LYS A 51 2.52 6.92 -0.55
CA LYS A 51 1.93 8.16 -1.09
C LYS A 51 1.01 7.86 -2.27
N SER A 52 1.47 7.01 -3.18
CA SER A 52 0.71 6.61 -4.36
C SER A 52 -0.54 5.82 -3.98
N VAL A 53 -0.42 4.87 -3.05
CA VAL A 53 -1.52 4.07 -2.51
C VAL A 53 -2.59 4.96 -1.86
N ILE A 54 -2.21 5.88 -0.97
CA ILE A 54 -3.16 6.79 -0.31
C ILE A 54 -3.85 7.65 -1.36
N ALA A 55 -3.11 8.24 -2.29
CA ALA A 55 -3.67 9.12 -3.31
C ALA A 55 -4.66 8.39 -4.21
N LEU A 56 -4.34 7.17 -4.66
CA LEU A 56 -5.22 6.36 -5.50
C LEU A 56 -6.45 5.87 -4.72
N THR A 57 -6.26 5.37 -3.49
CA THR A 57 -7.37 4.95 -2.63
C THR A 57 -8.33 6.11 -2.36
N TYR A 58 -7.80 7.31 -2.09
CA TYR A 58 -8.60 8.53 -1.91
C TYR A 58 -9.43 8.87 -3.16
N ARG A 59 -8.82 8.79 -4.35
CA ARG A 59 -9.53 9.05 -5.62
C ARG A 59 -10.63 8.02 -5.88
N VAL A 60 -10.37 6.74 -5.62
CA VAL A 60 -11.38 5.68 -5.75
C VAL A 60 -12.53 5.89 -4.76
N ARG A 61 -12.22 6.20 -3.50
CA ARG A 61 -13.20 6.54 -2.47
C ARG A 61 -14.09 7.70 -2.91
N ASN A 62 -13.50 8.80 -3.36
CA ASN A 62 -14.27 9.96 -3.80
C ASN A 62 -15.10 9.65 -5.05
N GLY A 63 -14.57 8.92 -6.03
CA GLY A 63 -15.36 8.47 -7.18
C GLY A 63 -16.56 7.61 -6.74
N SER A 64 -16.37 6.74 -5.75
CA SER A 64 -17.46 5.95 -5.15
C SER A 64 -18.52 6.83 -4.49
N ARG A 65 -18.07 7.83 -3.71
CA ARG A 65 -18.94 8.78 -3.03
C ARG A 65 -19.75 9.59 -4.04
N ASP A 66 -19.11 10.14 -5.06
CA ASP A 66 -19.76 10.99 -6.05
C ASP A 66 -20.84 10.20 -6.83
N ILE A 67 -20.61 8.89 -7.06
CA ILE A 67 -21.63 7.97 -7.61
C ILE A 67 -22.79 7.77 -6.62
N VAL A 68 -22.51 7.56 -5.33
CA VAL A 68 -23.56 7.40 -4.31
C VAL A 68 -24.39 8.68 -4.16
N ASP A 69 -23.74 9.83 -4.13
CA ASP A 69 -24.38 11.15 -4.04
C ASP A 69 -25.30 11.40 -5.26
N GLU A 70 -24.89 10.93 -6.45
CA GLU A 70 -25.73 10.96 -7.65
C GLU A 70 -26.94 10.03 -7.51
N LEU A 71 -26.75 8.81 -7.01
CA LEU A 71 -27.84 7.84 -6.77
C LEU A 71 -28.85 8.30 -5.72
N ASP A 72 -28.45 9.19 -4.81
CA ASP A 72 -29.33 9.79 -3.80
C ASP A 72 -30.27 10.87 -4.36
N LYS A 73 -30.06 11.30 -5.61
CA LYS A 73 -30.96 12.25 -6.27
C LYS A 73 -32.25 11.56 -6.68
N ALA A 74 -33.37 12.29 -6.56
CA ALA A 74 -34.70 11.81 -6.98
C ALA A 74 -34.75 11.42 -8.47
N SER A 75 -33.85 11.99 -9.28
CA SER A 75 -33.67 11.70 -10.72
C SER A 75 -32.18 11.63 -11.05
N TYR A 76 -31.56 10.51 -10.68
CA TYR A 76 -30.14 10.26 -10.95
C TYR A 76 -29.85 10.13 -12.46
N ASN A 77 -28.68 10.60 -12.89
CA ASN A 77 -28.25 10.53 -14.29
C ASN A 77 -27.31 9.35 -14.54
N LEU A 78 -27.82 8.30 -15.21
CA LEU A 78 -27.05 7.09 -15.51
C LEU A 78 -25.83 7.32 -16.41
N LEU A 79 -25.91 8.21 -17.40
CA LEU A 79 -24.76 8.51 -18.27
C LEU A 79 -23.63 9.14 -17.48
N PHE A 80 -23.98 10.06 -16.57
CA PHE A 80 -23.01 10.67 -15.67
C PHE A 80 -22.40 9.64 -14.71
N ILE A 81 -23.21 8.74 -14.16
CA ILE A 81 -22.74 7.63 -13.31
C ILE A 81 -21.77 6.72 -14.08
N GLU A 82 -22.06 6.39 -15.34
CA GLU A 82 -21.15 5.57 -16.17
C GLU A 82 -19.79 6.25 -16.37
N ASP A 83 -19.77 7.57 -16.58
CA ASP A 83 -18.53 8.31 -16.77
C ASP A 83 -17.72 8.41 -15.46
N LEU A 84 -18.38 8.63 -14.32
CA LEU A 84 -17.75 8.53 -13.00
C LEU A 84 -17.17 7.13 -12.75
N LEU A 85 -17.92 6.09 -13.11
CA LEU A 85 -17.49 4.70 -12.96
C LEU A 85 -16.27 4.38 -13.83
N LYS A 86 -16.19 4.90 -15.07
CA LYS A 86 -15.00 4.73 -15.92
C LYS A 86 -13.77 5.36 -15.28
N LEU A 87 -13.88 6.61 -14.83
CA LEU A 87 -12.78 7.33 -14.20
C LEU A 87 -12.32 6.64 -12.90
N GLN A 88 -13.26 6.22 -12.06
CA GLN A 88 -12.96 5.46 -10.84
C GLN A 88 -12.25 4.13 -11.16
N ASN A 89 -12.68 3.42 -12.21
CA ASN A 89 -12.03 2.18 -12.64
C ASN A 89 -10.59 2.37 -13.12
N GLU A 90 -10.26 3.51 -13.74
CA GLU A 90 -8.87 3.83 -14.09
C GLU A 90 -7.99 3.93 -12.85
N TYR A 91 -8.46 4.63 -11.81
CA TYR A 91 -7.74 4.72 -10.54
C TYR A 91 -7.66 3.38 -9.83
N PHE A 92 -8.73 2.60 -9.86
CA PHE A 92 -8.76 1.27 -9.25
C PHE A 92 -7.79 0.30 -9.94
N LYS A 93 -7.72 0.33 -11.27
CA LYS A 93 -6.74 -0.44 -12.03
C LYS A 93 -5.31 -0.04 -11.64
N ALA A 94 -5.02 1.26 -11.62
CA ALA A 94 -3.71 1.76 -11.20
C ALA A 94 -3.35 1.34 -9.76
N LEU A 95 -4.33 1.32 -8.84
CA LEU A 95 -4.14 0.83 -7.47
C LEU A 95 -3.79 -0.66 -7.43
N ARG A 96 -4.50 -1.48 -8.21
CA ARG A 96 -4.23 -2.92 -8.32
C ARG A 96 -2.86 -3.21 -8.91
N ASP A 97 -2.50 -2.51 -9.98
CA ASP A 97 -1.20 -2.67 -10.64
C ASP A 97 -0.08 -2.30 -9.64
N LEU A 98 -0.21 -1.15 -8.97
CA LEU A 98 0.73 -0.72 -7.92
C LEU A 98 0.86 -1.74 -6.77
N MET A 99 -0.26 -2.31 -6.30
CA MET A 99 -0.28 -3.32 -5.25
C MET A 99 0.46 -4.60 -5.67
N LEU A 100 0.24 -5.06 -6.91
CA LEU A 100 0.84 -6.29 -7.42
C LEU A 100 2.33 -6.13 -7.70
N ASP A 101 2.72 -5.03 -8.35
CA ASP A 101 4.11 -4.72 -8.71
C ASP A 101 4.99 -4.57 -7.48
N ASN A 102 4.42 -4.09 -6.36
CA ASN A 102 5.16 -3.79 -5.14
C ASN A 102 4.88 -4.76 -3.99
N ARG A 103 4.25 -5.91 -4.27
CA ARG A 103 3.89 -6.90 -3.23
C ARG A 103 5.08 -7.33 -2.36
N ALA A 104 6.28 -7.44 -2.96
CA ALA A 104 7.47 -7.92 -2.26
C ALA A 104 7.99 -6.94 -1.18
N ILE A 105 7.63 -5.66 -1.30
CA ILE A 105 8.11 -4.59 -0.42
C ILE A 105 7.00 -3.97 0.42
N LEU A 106 5.73 -4.22 0.10
CA LEU A 106 4.61 -3.79 0.94
C LEU A 106 4.55 -4.61 2.24
N PRO A 107 4.34 -3.97 3.40
CA PRO A 107 4.02 -4.70 4.63
C PRO A 107 2.74 -5.52 4.47
N GLU A 108 2.71 -6.69 5.11
CA GLU A 108 1.58 -7.62 5.03
C GLU A 108 0.24 -6.97 5.38
N LEU A 109 0.20 -6.12 6.41
CA LEU A 109 -1.01 -5.42 6.83
C LEU A 109 -1.53 -4.47 5.74
N VAL A 110 -0.63 -3.70 5.11
CA VAL A 110 -0.99 -2.78 4.01
C VAL A 110 -1.50 -3.57 2.80
N PHE A 111 -0.80 -4.64 2.43
CA PHE A 111 -1.23 -5.50 1.32
C PHE A 111 -2.61 -6.11 1.56
N LYS A 112 -2.87 -6.63 2.77
CA LYS A 112 -4.15 -7.20 3.15
C LYS A 112 -5.27 -6.18 3.02
N GLU A 113 -5.09 -4.99 3.56
CA GLU A 113 -6.10 -3.93 3.48
C GLU A 113 -6.36 -3.47 2.03
N LEU A 114 -5.32 -3.40 1.19
CA LEU A 114 -5.49 -3.11 -0.25
C LEU A 114 -6.25 -4.21 -0.98
N HIS A 115 -5.96 -5.46 -0.65
CA HIS A 115 -6.66 -6.60 -1.20
C HIS A 115 -8.14 -6.60 -0.79
N ASP A 116 -8.45 -6.38 0.49
CA ASP A 116 -9.83 -6.37 0.98
C ASP A 116 -10.62 -5.18 0.42
N LEU A 117 -9.98 -4.00 0.33
CA LEU A 117 -10.50 -2.84 -0.39
C LEU A 117 -10.81 -3.17 -1.87
N SER A 118 -9.94 -3.92 -2.55
CA SER A 118 -10.14 -4.27 -3.95
C SER A 118 -11.42 -5.08 -4.17
N HIS A 119 -11.75 -5.99 -3.26
CA HIS A 119 -13.01 -6.71 -3.28
C HIS A 119 -14.20 -5.77 -3.09
N ALA A 120 -14.12 -4.86 -2.11
CA ALA A 120 -15.19 -3.89 -1.87
C ALA A 120 -15.48 -3.02 -3.11
N ILE A 121 -14.43 -2.56 -3.80
CA ILE A 121 -14.53 -1.79 -5.05
C ILE A 121 -15.12 -2.66 -6.18
N ASP A 122 -14.66 -3.89 -6.36
CA ASP A 122 -15.19 -4.79 -7.38
C ASP A 122 -16.69 -5.05 -7.20
N TYR A 123 -17.14 -5.28 -5.96
CA TYR A 123 -18.57 -5.43 -5.65
C TYR A 123 -19.36 -4.15 -5.89
N PHE A 124 -18.82 -3.01 -5.47
CA PHE A 124 -19.43 -1.70 -5.75
C PHE A 124 -19.62 -1.50 -7.25
N ASN A 125 -18.57 -1.67 -8.05
CA ASN A 125 -18.58 -1.45 -9.49
C ASN A 125 -19.56 -2.38 -10.21
N ARG A 126 -19.65 -3.64 -9.78
CA ARG A 126 -20.64 -4.59 -10.31
C ARG A 126 -22.07 -4.13 -10.07
N ASN A 127 -22.39 -3.67 -8.86
CA ASN A 127 -23.73 -3.15 -8.55
C ASN A 127 -24.08 -1.94 -9.43
N ILE A 128 -23.14 -1.00 -9.60
CA ILE A 128 -23.34 0.17 -10.46
C ILE A 128 -23.51 -0.24 -11.93
N MET A 129 -22.73 -1.21 -12.42
CA MET A 129 -22.87 -1.72 -13.78
C MET A 129 -24.22 -2.38 -14.04
N ILE A 130 -24.77 -3.10 -13.06
CA ILE A 130 -26.10 -3.72 -13.16
C ILE A 130 -27.15 -2.61 -13.32
N LEU A 131 -27.10 -1.56 -12.48
CA LEU A 131 -27.99 -0.41 -12.57
C LEU A 131 -27.90 0.30 -13.92
N ALA A 132 -26.69 0.49 -14.44
CA ALA A 132 -26.46 1.18 -15.70
C ALA A 132 -26.98 0.38 -16.91
N ARG A 133 -26.82 -0.95 -16.91
CA ARG A 133 -27.13 -1.81 -18.08
C ARG A 133 -28.54 -2.39 -18.10
N GLN A 134 -29.21 -2.55 -16.96
CA GLN A 134 -30.46 -3.33 -16.86
C GLN A 134 -31.69 -2.49 -16.46
N ASN A 135 -31.58 -1.16 -16.39
CA ASN A 135 -32.62 -0.29 -15.82
C ASN A 135 -34.00 -0.35 -16.52
N LYS A 136 -34.10 -0.92 -17.72
CA LYS A 136 -35.38 -0.99 -18.46
C LYS A 136 -36.30 -2.12 -18.00
N ASP A 137 -35.77 -3.16 -17.37
CA ASP A 137 -36.51 -4.39 -17.04
C ASP A 137 -36.54 -4.73 -15.54
N LEU A 138 -35.84 -3.95 -14.71
CA LEU A 138 -35.79 -4.17 -13.26
C LEU A 138 -37.00 -3.56 -12.55
N ALA A 139 -37.56 -4.31 -11.59
CA ALA A 139 -38.57 -3.77 -10.71
C ALA A 139 -37.98 -2.68 -9.80
N ILE A 140 -38.79 -1.68 -9.42
CA ILE A 140 -38.36 -0.58 -8.53
C ILE A 140 -37.72 -1.11 -7.23
N GLN A 141 -38.25 -2.21 -6.69
CA GLN A 141 -37.70 -2.86 -5.49
C GLN A 141 -36.28 -3.41 -5.71
N GLU A 142 -36.00 -3.99 -6.88
CA GLU A 142 -34.67 -4.52 -7.22
C GLU A 142 -33.66 -3.38 -7.35
N ILE A 143 -34.05 -2.27 -7.98
CA ILE A 143 -33.22 -1.06 -8.08
C ILE A 143 -32.86 -0.54 -6.68
N GLN A 144 -33.83 -0.47 -5.76
CA GLN A 144 -33.60 -0.03 -4.38
C GLN A 144 -32.65 -0.96 -3.61
N ILE A 145 -32.74 -2.27 -3.83
CA ILE A 145 -31.83 -3.26 -3.23
C ILE A 145 -30.41 -3.04 -3.74
N ILE A 146 -30.23 -2.84 -5.05
CA ILE A 146 -28.91 -2.64 -5.64
C ILE A 146 -28.29 -1.32 -5.14
N ILE A 147 -29.06 -0.24 -5.08
CA ILE A 147 -28.60 1.05 -4.54
C ILE A 147 -28.18 0.90 -3.07
N SER A 148 -29.00 0.23 -2.25
CA SER A 148 -28.69 -0.01 -0.84
C SER A 148 -27.42 -0.84 -0.68
N SER A 149 -27.24 -1.87 -1.51
CA SER A 149 -26.03 -2.69 -1.53
C SER A 149 -24.80 -1.87 -1.95
N ALA A 150 -24.91 -1.01 -2.98
CA ALA A 150 -23.83 -0.12 -3.41
C ALA A 150 -23.40 0.83 -2.28
N LYS A 151 -24.36 1.41 -1.54
CA LYS A 151 -24.07 2.26 -0.37
C LYS A 151 -23.35 1.50 0.75
N GLU A 152 -23.74 0.25 1.02
CA GLU A 152 -23.03 -0.60 1.98
C GLU A 152 -21.59 -0.86 1.54
N LYS A 153 -21.35 -1.12 0.25
CA LYS A 153 -19.98 -1.32 -0.26
C LYS A 153 -19.17 -0.03 -0.25
N TYR A 154 -19.77 1.11 -0.57
CA TYR A 154 -19.12 2.41 -0.40
C TYR A 154 -18.67 2.63 1.04
N LYS A 155 -19.50 2.33 2.03
CA LYS A 155 -19.10 2.43 3.45
C LYS A 155 -17.85 1.60 3.75
N LYS A 156 -17.76 0.38 3.21
CA LYS A 156 -16.56 -0.46 3.36
C LYS A 156 -15.33 0.16 2.68
N ILE A 157 -15.50 0.76 1.50
CA ILE A 157 -14.41 1.49 0.82
C ILE A 157 -13.93 2.67 1.69
N ASP A 158 -14.86 3.41 2.31
CA ASP A 158 -14.55 4.51 3.22
C ASP A 158 -13.79 4.03 4.48
N ASP A 159 -14.27 2.95 5.11
CA ASP A 159 -13.65 2.32 6.28
C ASP A 159 -12.21 1.87 5.96
N HIS A 160 -11.99 1.18 4.83
CA HIS A 160 -10.66 0.74 4.40
C HIS A 160 -9.72 1.91 4.07
N TYR A 161 -10.24 3.01 3.52
CA TYR A 161 -9.42 4.21 3.30
C TYR A 161 -8.88 4.79 4.62
N TYR A 162 -9.71 4.88 5.65
CA TYR A 162 -9.27 5.38 6.96
C TYR A 162 -8.32 4.40 7.64
N ALA A 163 -8.58 3.09 7.56
CA ALA A 163 -7.68 2.05 8.06
C ALA A 163 -6.30 2.16 7.38
N MET A 164 -6.27 2.24 6.05
CA MET A 164 -5.04 2.41 5.26
C MET A 164 -4.27 3.65 5.67
N THR A 165 -4.96 4.79 5.79
CA THR A 165 -4.35 6.06 6.19
C THR A 165 -3.76 5.96 7.59
N GLY A 166 -4.47 5.33 8.53
CA GLY A 166 -3.99 5.10 9.90
C GLY A 166 -2.76 4.18 9.95
N ILE A 167 -2.76 3.09 9.18
CA ILE A 167 -1.61 2.17 9.07
C ILE A 167 -0.39 2.91 8.53
N VAL A 168 -0.55 3.64 7.42
CA VAL A 168 0.56 4.38 6.82
C VAL A 168 1.06 5.49 7.76
N GLN A 169 0.17 6.25 8.42
CA GLN A 169 0.59 7.25 9.40
C GLN A 169 1.40 6.63 10.55
N SER A 170 0.96 5.48 11.06
CA SER A 170 1.66 4.73 12.10
C SER A 170 3.05 4.26 11.63
N VAL A 171 3.14 3.67 10.44
CA VAL A 171 4.41 3.23 9.83
C VAL A 171 5.37 4.39 9.63
N LEU A 172 4.85 5.57 9.27
CA LEU A 172 5.65 6.78 9.05
C LEU A 172 5.93 7.58 10.33
N GLY A 173 5.43 7.15 11.49
CA GLY A 173 5.58 7.88 12.75
C GLY A 173 4.91 9.25 12.75
N LEU A 174 3.93 9.47 11.85
CA LEU A 174 3.15 10.70 11.79
C LEU A 174 2.08 10.64 12.88
N LYS A 175 2.11 11.55 13.85
CA LYS A 175 1.07 11.62 14.90
C LYS A 175 -0.29 11.83 14.24
N SER A 176 -1.24 10.93 14.50
CA SER A 176 -2.66 11.19 14.24
C SER A 176 -3.07 12.41 15.07
N LYS A 177 -3.49 13.49 14.41
CA LYS A 177 -4.06 14.65 15.09
C LYS A 177 -5.44 14.32 15.64
#